data_AF-A0A9X0I5D7-F1
#
_entry.id   AF-A0A9X0I5D7-F1
#
_cell.length_a   1.000
_cell.length_b   1.000
_cell.length_c   1.000
_cell.angle_alpha   90.00
_cell.angle_beta   90.00
_cell.angle_gamma   90.00
#
_symmetry.space_group_name_H-M   'P 1'
#
loop_
_entity.id
_entity.type
_entity.pdbx_description
1 polymer ?
#
loop_
_entity_poly.entity_id
_entity_poly.type
_entity_poly.pdbx_seq_one_letter_code
_entity_poly.pdbx_strand_id
1 'polypeptide(L)'
;MSLYWNWSYVLVEAGPEQALTWRTGHMRHGRGSLPDLFFPADRSWLVSALWDDTWTCVGGPEPLINALHRDPLANARRVRPNEDALPPGLTRE
;
A
#
# COMPACT_ATOMS: atom_id res chain seq x y z
N MET A 1 -5.80 -9.76 15.75
CA MET A 1 -5.12 -8.56 15.27
C MET A 1 -5.69 -8.28 13.88
N SER A 2 -6.62 -7.34 13.78
CA SER A 2 -7.18 -6.91 12.50
C SER A 2 -6.43 -5.67 12.03
N LEU A 3 -5.85 -5.74 10.83
CA LEU A 3 -5.42 -4.54 10.11
C LEU A 3 -6.64 -3.90 9.44
N TYR A 4 -6.48 -2.64 8.99
CA TYR A 4 -7.46 -1.73 8.38
C TYR A 4 -8.80 -2.38 7.97
N TRP A 5 -9.91 -1.85 8.51
CA TRP A 5 -11.29 -2.31 8.17
C TRP A 5 -11.66 -3.76 8.48
N ASN A 6 -10.93 -4.43 9.38
CA ASN A 6 -11.30 -5.75 9.91
C ASN A 6 -11.29 -6.86 8.85
N TRP A 7 -10.51 -6.67 7.78
CA TRP A 7 -10.39 -7.63 6.69
C TRP A 7 -9.39 -8.76 7.00
N SER A 8 -9.66 -9.94 6.46
CA SER A 8 -8.73 -11.08 6.47
C SER A 8 -7.71 -10.93 5.36
N TYR A 9 -6.44 -10.74 5.69
CA TYR A 9 -5.36 -10.64 4.72
C TYR A 9 -4.77 -12.03 4.45
N VAL A 10 -4.56 -12.35 3.17
CA VAL A 10 -3.79 -13.53 2.75
C VAL A 10 -2.36 -13.07 2.48
N LEU A 11 -1.39 -13.69 3.16
CA LEU A 11 0.02 -13.46 2.88
C LEU A 11 0.49 -14.45 1.82
N VAL A 12 1.12 -13.95 0.76
CA VAL A 12 1.70 -14.78 -0.29
C VAL A 12 3.16 -14.37 -0.48
N GLU A 13 4.06 -15.35 -0.47
CA GLU A 13 5.50 -15.13 -0.63
C GLU A 13 5.92 -15.26 -2.09
N ALA A 14 6.28 -14.13 -2.72
CA ALA A 14 6.78 -14.06 -4.10
C ALA A 14 8.03 -13.20 -4.21
N GLY A 15 8.93 -13.59 -5.11
CA GLY A 15 9.94 -12.69 -5.67
C GLY A 15 9.36 -11.71 -6.69
N PRO A 16 10.14 -10.70 -7.15
CA PRO A 16 9.66 -9.65 -8.04
C PRO A 16 8.98 -10.17 -9.33
N GLU A 17 9.57 -11.17 -9.99
CA GLU A 17 9.00 -11.75 -11.22
C GLU A 17 7.66 -12.46 -10.96
N GLN A 18 7.53 -13.17 -9.84
CA GLN A 18 6.30 -13.85 -9.46
C GLN A 18 5.21 -12.84 -9.08
N ALA A 19 5.57 -11.78 -8.35
CA ALA A 19 4.66 -10.70 -8.00
C ALA A 19 4.08 -9.99 -9.25
N LEU A 20 4.85 -9.89 -10.34
CA LEU A 20 4.39 -9.33 -11.61
C LEU A 20 3.35 -10.22 -12.33
N THR A 21 3.46 -11.55 -12.19
CA THR A 21 2.59 -12.50 -12.90
C THR A 21 1.30 -12.83 -12.14
N TRP A 22 1.29 -12.68 -10.82
CA TRP A 22 0.11 -12.95 -9.98
C TRP A 22 -1.05 -11.98 -10.20
N ARG A 23 -0.83 -10.90 -10.96
CA ARG A 23 -1.77 -9.79 -11.09
C ARG A 23 -1.91 -9.25 -12.51
N THR A 24 -1.90 -10.13 -13.50
CA THR A 24 -2.48 -9.79 -14.81
C THR A 24 -3.95 -9.36 -14.63
N GLY A 25 -4.19 -8.04 -14.59
CA GLY A 25 -5.52 -7.42 -14.49
C GLY A 25 -5.77 -6.51 -13.26
N HIS A 26 -4.93 -6.54 -12.22
CA HIS A 26 -5.30 -5.96 -10.92
C HIS A 26 -5.07 -4.44 -10.81
N MET A 27 -3.96 -3.89 -11.32
CA MET A 27 -3.62 -2.48 -11.12
C MET A 27 -4.36 -1.49 -12.05
N ARG A 28 -5.21 -1.95 -12.97
CA ARG A 28 -5.83 -1.08 -13.99
C ARG A 28 -7.31 -1.34 -14.33
N HIS A 29 -7.96 -2.35 -13.75
CA HIS A 29 -9.29 -2.78 -14.23
C HIS A 29 -10.39 -2.88 -13.16
N GLY A 30 -10.18 -2.36 -11.94
CA GLY A 30 -11.27 -2.14 -10.96
C GLY A 30 -12.07 -3.38 -10.55
N ARG A 31 -11.50 -4.58 -10.70
CA ARG A 31 -12.12 -5.88 -10.38
C ARG A 31 -11.23 -6.78 -9.52
N GLY A 32 -10.27 -6.20 -8.83
CA GLY A 32 -9.50 -6.94 -7.81
C GLY A 32 -10.41 -7.23 -6.62
N SER A 33 -10.43 -8.48 -6.14
CA SER A 33 -11.30 -8.88 -5.02
C SER A 33 -10.68 -8.66 -3.65
N LEU A 34 -9.40 -8.29 -3.56
CA LEU A 34 -8.63 -8.23 -2.32
C LEU A 34 -7.68 -7.01 -2.30
N PRO A 35 -7.38 -6.46 -1.11
CA PRO A 35 -6.34 -5.47 -0.96
C PRO A 35 -4.96 -6.09 -1.15
N ASP A 36 -4.03 -5.24 -1.54
CA ASP A 36 -2.65 -5.60 -1.80
C ASP A 36 -1.82 -5.29 -0.56
N LEU A 37 -0.98 -6.25 -0.14
CA LEU A 37 -0.01 -6.07 0.93
C LEU A 37 1.31 -6.71 0.51
N PHE A 38 2.36 -5.89 0.45
CA PHE A 38 3.70 -6.30 0.07
C PHE A 38 4.69 -5.93 1.15
N PHE A 39 5.70 -6.77 1.34
CA PHE A 39 6.87 -6.45 2.17
C PHE A 39 8.06 -7.30 1.72
N PRO A 40 9.30 -6.82 1.93
CA PRO A 40 10.51 -7.60 1.69
C PRO A 40 10.58 -8.79 2.64
N ALA A 41 11.39 -9.80 2.32
CA ALA A 41 11.55 -11.01 3.14
C ALA A 41 11.91 -10.70 4.61
N ASP A 42 12.68 -9.63 4.83
CA ASP A 42 13.09 -9.17 6.16
C ASP A 42 12.01 -8.36 6.91
N ARG A 43 10.85 -8.10 6.28
CA ARG A 43 9.71 -7.34 6.82
C ARG A 43 10.07 -5.92 7.28
N SER A 44 11.11 -5.34 6.70
CA SER A 44 11.60 -4.01 7.10
C SER A 44 10.66 -2.86 6.73
N TRP A 45 9.77 -3.03 5.74
CA TRP A 45 8.75 -2.06 5.33
C TRP A 45 7.53 -2.78 4.74
N LEU A 46 6.45 -2.05 4.46
CA LEU A 46 5.28 -2.57 3.75
C LEU A 46 4.68 -1.55 2.79
N VAL A 47 4.02 -2.07 1.76
CA VAL A 47 3.15 -1.30 0.86
C VAL A 47 1.75 -1.91 0.95
N SER A 48 0.73 -1.09 1.16
CA SER A 48 -0.67 -1.49 1.11
C SER A 48 -1.45 -0.64 0.11
N ALA A 49 -2.18 -1.29 -0.80
CA ALA A 49 -3.06 -0.62 -1.75
C ALA A 49 -4.42 -1.32 -1.77
N LEU A 50 -5.51 -0.56 -1.65
CA LEU A 50 -6.85 -1.14 -1.83
C LEU A 50 -7.20 -1.25 -3.33
N TRP A 51 -8.12 -2.15 -3.63
CA TRP A 51 -8.61 -2.48 -4.97
C TRP A 51 -9.26 -1.31 -5.74
N ASP A 52 -9.77 -0.31 -5.02
CA ASP A 52 -10.43 0.89 -5.54
C ASP A 52 -9.67 2.19 -5.23
N ASP A 53 -8.50 2.10 -4.59
CA ASP A 53 -7.77 3.29 -4.15
C ASP A 53 -6.98 3.95 -5.29
N THR A 54 -7.05 5.28 -5.32
CA THR A 54 -6.13 6.13 -6.10
C THR A 54 -4.80 6.37 -5.38
N TRP A 55 -4.70 5.96 -4.11
CA TRP A 55 -3.54 6.16 -3.25
C TRP A 55 -2.98 4.83 -2.74
N THR A 56 -1.68 4.80 -2.44
CA THR A 56 -1.01 3.63 -1.87
C THR A 56 -0.35 4.04 -0.56
N CYS A 57 -0.56 3.25 0.48
CA CYS A 57 0.06 3.45 1.79
C CYS A 57 1.42 2.76 1.84
N VAL A 58 2.44 3.45 2.35
CA VAL A 58 3.76 2.87 2.59
C VAL A 58 4.12 3.06 4.06
N GLY A 59 4.44 1.96 4.74
CA GLY A 59 4.90 1.95 6.13
C GLY A 59 6.34 1.48 6.21
N GLY A 60 7.20 2.14 6.98
CA GLY A 60 8.58 1.73 7.11
C GLY A 60 9.43 2.70 7.92
N PRO A 61 10.77 2.50 7.94
CA PRO A 61 11.70 3.32 8.69
C PRO A 61 11.73 4.77 8.19
N GLU A 62 12.05 5.70 9.10
CA GLU A 62 12.16 7.14 8.82
C GLU A 62 12.99 7.45 7.55
N PRO A 63 14.15 6.82 7.28
CA PRO A 63 14.92 7.10 6.07
C PRO A 63 14.18 6.75 4.76
N LEU A 64 13.40 5.66 4.75
CA LEU A 64 12.62 5.23 3.59
C LEU A 64 11.47 6.21 3.34
N ILE A 65 10.74 6.59 4.38
CA ILE A 65 9.64 7.56 4.28
C ILE A 65 10.16 8.92 3.81
N ASN A 66 11.31 9.37 4.33
CA ASN A 66 11.95 10.62 3.91
C ASN A 66 12.49 10.57 2.48
N ALA A 67 12.86 9.41 1.96
CA ALA A 67 13.24 9.26 0.56
C ALA A 67 12.02 9.41 -0.36
N LEU A 68 10.93 8.68 -0.08
CA LEU A 68 9.69 8.74 -0.84
C LEU A 68 9.06 10.14 -0.82
N HIS A 69 9.07 10.81 0.34
CA HIS A 69 8.51 12.15 0.45
C HIS A 69 9.29 13.21 -0.34
N ARG A 70 10.59 13.00 -0.57
CA ARG A 70 11.42 13.90 -1.38
C ARG A 70 11.37 13.58 -2.87
N ASP A 71 10.86 12.42 -3.27
CA ASP A 71 10.76 12.03 -4.66
C ASP A 71 9.55 12.73 -5.33
N PRO A 72 9.77 13.62 -6.31
CA PRO A 72 8.69 14.33 -6.99
C PRO A 72 7.78 13.39 -7.79
N LEU A 73 8.24 12.19 -8.18
CA LEU A 73 7.42 11.21 -8.89
C LEU A 73 6.43 10.50 -7.97
N ALA A 74 6.73 10.43 -6.67
CA ALA A 74 5.88 9.73 -5.71
C ALA A 74 4.65 10.55 -5.29
N ASN A 75 4.68 11.89 -5.43
CA ASN A 75 3.62 12.80 -4.98
C ASN A 75 3.07 12.42 -3.58
N ALA A 76 3.98 12.25 -2.61
CA ALA A 76 3.67 11.60 -1.35
C ALA A 76 3.25 12.58 -0.24
N ARG A 77 2.22 12.22 0.52
CA ARG A 77 1.85 12.88 1.79
C ARG A 77 2.27 12.01 2.97
N ARG A 78 2.98 12.61 3.93
CA ARG A 78 3.34 11.93 5.18
C ARG A 78 2.14 11.93 6.14
N VAL A 79 1.93 10.80 6.82
CA VAL A 79 0.88 10.59 7.82
C VAL A 79 1.50 9.95 9.06
N ARG A 80 1.28 10.53 10.24
CA ARG A 80 1.64 9.93 11.54
C ARG A 80 0.52 9.04 12.07
N PRO A 81 0.80 8.10 13.01
CA PRO A 81 -0.22 7.19 13.54
C PRO A 81 -1.46 7.86 14.15
N ASN A 82 -1.33 9.10 14.61
CA ASN A 82 -2.40 9.90 15.21
C ASN A 82 -2.99 10.95 14.25
N GLU A 83 -2.56 10.97 12.99
CA GLU A 83 -3.05 11.89 11.97
C GLU A 83 -4.09 11.21 11.08
N ASP A 84 -4.90 12.02 10.42
CA ASP A 84 -5.89 11.53 9.48
C ASP A 84 -5.20 10.94 8.22
N ALA A 85 -5.42 9.65 7.99
CA ALA A 85 -4.95 8.91 6.82
C ALA A 85 -5.82 9.12 5.56
N LEU A 86 -6.92 9.88 5.63
CA LEU A 86 -7.79 10.18 4.49
C LEU A 86 -6.96 10.78 3.34
N PRO A 87 -6.97 10.18 2.15
CA PRO A 87 -6.18 10.72 1.06
C PRO A 87 -6.64 12.13 0.63
N PRO A 88 -5.71 13.00 0.19
CA PRO A 88 -6.06 14.32 -0.33
C PRO A 88 -7.14 14.26 -1.41
N GLY A 89 -8.19 15.08 -1.27
CA GLY A 89 -9.27 15.18 -2.25
C GLY A 89 -10.39 14.15 -2.08
N LEU A 90 -10.33 13.27 -1.08
CA LEU A 90 -11.41 12.33 -0.75
C LEU A 90 -12.18 12.77 0.50
N THR A 91 -13.44 12.34 0.60
CA THR A 91 -14.31 12.51 1.78
C THR A 91 -14.67 11.15 2.36
N ARG A 92 -14.82 11.06 3.69
CA ARG A 92 -15.43 9.88 4.32
C ARG A 92 -16.95 10.00 4.13
N GLU A 93 -17.56 9.02 3.46
CA GLU A 93 -19.02 8.86 3.42
C GLU A 93 -19.55 8.22 4.71
#